data_AF-A0A3C0Z0N9-F1
#
_entry.id   AF-A0A3C0Z0N9-F1
#
_cell.length_a   1.000
_cell.length_b   1.000
_cell.length_c   1.000
_cell.angle_alpha   90.00
_cell.angle_beta   90.00
_cell.angle_gamma   90.00
#
_symmetry.space_group_name_H-M   'P 1'
#
loop_
_entity.id
_entity.type
_entity.pdbx_description
1 polymer ?
#
loop_
_entity_poly.entity_id
_entity_poly.type
_entity_poly.pdbx_seq_one_letter_code
_entity_poly.pdbx_strand_id
1 'polypeptide(L)' 'MATLSDVQAGQRVLDISTGIGEPAVTVAKLVGTDGSVVATDQSPGMLAIARR' A
#
# COMPACT_ATOMS: atom_id res chain seq x y z
N MET A 1 8.18 5.71 11.77
CA MET A 1 6.84 5.60 11.16
C MET A 1 6.80 6.60 10.02
N ALA A 2 6.67 6.14 8.78
CA ALA A 2 6.63 7.05 7.63
C ALA A 2 5.35 7.87 7.68
N THR A 3 5.46 9.19 7.54
CA THR A 3 4.30 10.08 7.51
C THR A 3 3.74 10.11 6.09
N LEU A 4 2.45 9.82 5.92
CA LEU A 4 1.74 9.76 4.63
C LEU A 4 1.47 11.15 4.00
N SER A 5 2.14 12.19 4.49
CA SER A 5 1.79 13.60 4.31
C SER A 5 1.75 14.08 2.85
N ASP A 6 2.45 13.39 1.95
CA ASP A 6 2.58 13.76 0.54
C ASP A 6 1.77 12.86 -0.41
N VAL A 7 0.97 11.92 0.13
CA VAL A 7 0.09 11.08 -0.69
C VAL A 7 -1.10 11.90 -1.16
N GLN A 8 -1.29 11.97 -2.48
CA GLN A 8 -2.36 12.73 -3.14
C GLN A 8 -3.21 11.82 -4.02
N ALA A 9 -4.46 12.25 -4.26
CA ALA A 9 -5.34 11.59 -5.21
C ALA A 9 -4.67 11.45 -6.60
N GLY A 10 -4.87 10.31 -7.26
CA GLY A 10 -4.30 10.02 -8.57
C GLY A 10 -2.84 9.52 -8.56
N GLN A 11 -2.17 9.49 -7.42
CA GLN A 11 -0.79 9.02 -7.36
C GLN A 11 -0.66 7.51 -7.51
N ARG A 12 0.51 7.08 -8.01
CA ARG A 12 0.95 5.69 -8.05
C ARG A 12 2.03 5.49 -6.99
N VAL A 13 1.79 4.60 -6.04
CA VAL A 13 2.66 4.38 -4.88
C VAL A 13 3.19 2.96 -4.86
N LEU A 14 4.46 2.78 -4.52
CA LEU A 14 5.09 1.50 -4.25
C LEU A 14 5.32 1.36 -2.75
N ASP A 15 4.70 0.35 -2.13
CA ASP A 15 4.94 -0.05 -0.75
C ASP A 15 5.87 -1.27 -0.71
N ILE A 16 6.98 -1.14 0.02
CA ILE A 16 8.05 -2.14 0.11
C ILE A 16 8.06 -2.72 1.52
N SER A 17 8.04 -4.05 1.61
CA SER A 17 7.90 -4.78 2.88
C SER A 17 6.56 -4.48 3.55
N THR A 18 5.48 -4.57 2.76
CA THR A 18 4.11 -4.22 3.18
C THR A 18 3.60 -5.04 4.37
N GLY A 19 4.22 -6.20 4.65
CA GLY A 19 3.74 -7.14 5.63
C GLY A 19 2.33 -7.59 5.28
N ILE A 20 1.39 -7.40 6.21
CA ILE A 20 -0.03 -7.72 6.01
C ILE A 20 -0.83 -6.61 5.31
N GLY A 21 -0.20 -5.50 4.91
CA GLY A 21 -0.78 -4.52 3.99
C GLY A 21 -1.51 -3.32 4.60
N GLU A 22 -1.47 -3.11 5.92
CA GLU A 22 -2.19 -1.98 6.54
C GLU A 22 -1.79 -0.61 5.94
N PRO A 23 -0.48 -0.27 5.81
CA PRO A 23 -0.08 0.99 5.20
C PRO A 23 -0.53 1.10 3.74
N ALA A 24 -0.39 0.03 2.95
CA ALA A 24 -0.81 -0.01 1.55
C ALA A 24 -2.31 0.25 1.38
N VAL A 25 -3.16 -0.33 2.24
CA VAL A 25 -4.61 -0.12 2.21
C VAL A 25 -4.97 1.32 2.60
N THR A 26 -4.29 1.87 3.60
CA THR A 26 -4.50 3.27 3.98
C THR A 26 -4.11 4.22 2.85
N VAL A 27 -2.97 3.99 2.18
CA VAL A 27 -2.55 4.75 1.00
C VAL A 27 -3.53 4.58 -0.17
N ALA A 28 -4.01 3.36 -0.42
CA ALA A 28 -4.94 3.08 -1.51
C ALA A 28 -6.24 3.90 -1.38
N LYS A 29 -6.71 4.12 -0.15
CA LYS A 29 -7.85 5.00 0.13
C LYS A 29 -7.55 6.47 -0.16
N LEU A 30 -6.32 6.93 0.10
CA LEU A 30 -5.91 8.33 -0.13
C LEU A 30 -5.72 8.64 -1.62
N VAL A 31 -5.11 7.72 -2.38
CA VAL A 31 -4.87 7.94 -3.83
C VAL A 31 -6.16 7.83 -4.66
N GLY A 32 -7.22 7.20 -4.13
CA GLY A 32 -8.53 7.13 -4.76
C GLY A 32 -8.56 6.28 -6.02
N THR A 33 -9.68 6.37 -6.78
CA THR A 33 -9.92 5.54 -7.97
C THR A 33 -9.00 5.86 -9.15
N ASP A 34 -8.47 7.07 -9.19
CA ASP A 34 -7.55 7.52 -10.24
C ASP A 34 -6.09 7.18 -9.93
N GLY A 35 -5.82 6.66 -8.71
CA GLY A 35 -4.51 6.25 -8.24
C GLY A 35 -4.37 4.74 -8.11
N SER A 36 -3.19 4.29 -7.69
CA SER A 36 -2.96 2.87 -7.38
C SER A 36 -1.81 2.67 -6.40
N VAL A 37 -1.84 1.53 -5.71
CA VAL A 37 -0.76 1.09 -4.83
C VAL A 37 -0.31 -0.29 -5.27
N VAL A 38 0.99 -0.44 -5.51
CA VAL A 38 1.64 -1.73 -5.68
C VAL A 38 2.32 -2.05 -4.35
N ALA A 39 1.88 -3.12 -3.70
CA ALA A 39 2.42 -3.55 -2.41
C ALA A 39 3.22 -4.84 -2.59
N THR A 40 4.42 -4.88 -2.02
CA THR A 40 5.35 -6.01 -2.14
C THR A 40 5.86 -6.46 -0.79
N ASP A 41 6.10 -7.76 -0.66
CA ASP A 41 6.76 -8.35 0.49
C ASP A 41 7.59 -9.55 0.04
N GLN A 42 8.71 -9.79 0.71
CA GLN A 42 9.57 -10.94 0.43
C GLN A 42 8.99 -12.25 0.97
N SER A 43 8.05 -12.18 1.93
CA SER A 43 7.34 -13.33 2.49
C SER A 43 6.05 -13.60 1.70
N PRO A 44 5.95 -14.75 1.02
CA PRO A 44 4.69 -15.17 0.39
C PRO A 44 3.55 -15.31 1.40
N GLY A 45 3.85 -15.69 2.65
CA GLY A 45 2.87 -15.81 3.72
C GLY A 45 2.24 -14.47 4.13
N MET A 46 3.04 -13.40 4.14
CA MET A 46 2.54 -12.05 4.40
C MET A 46 1.57 -11.59 3.30
N LEU A 47 1.94 -11.78 2.03
CA LEU A 47 1.07 -11.46 0.90
C LEU A 47 -0.19 -12.32 0.87
N ALA A 48 -0.14 -13.58 1.31
CA ALA A 48 -1.33 -14.42 1.42
C ALA A 48 -2.33 -13.89 2.46
N ILE A 49 -1.84 -13.30 3.55
CA ILE A 49 -2.69 -12.63 4.55
C ILE A 49 -3.22 -11.31 3.98
N ALA A 50 -2.36 -10.49 3.35
CA ALA A 50 -2.73 -9.19 2.79
C ALA A 50 -3.79 -9.24 1.67
N ARG A 51 -3.98 -10.40 1.02
CA ARG A 51 -4.97 -10.61 -0.05
C ARG A 51 -6.37 -11.01 0.43
N ARG A 52 -6.54 -11.31 1.72
CA ARG A 52 -7.82 -11.71 2.30
C ARG A 52 -8.64 -10.49 2.69
#